data_AF-A0A7J2RVX2-F1
#
_entry.id   AF-A0A7J2RVX2-F1
#
_cell.length_a   1.000
_cell.length_b   1.000
_cell.length_c   1.000
_cell.angle_alpha   90.00
_cell.angle_beta   90.00
_cell.angle_gamma   90.00
#
_symmetry.space_group_name_H-M   'P 1'
#
loop_
_entity.id
_entity.type
_entity.pdbx_description
1 polymer ?
#
loop_
_entity_poly.entity_id
_entity_poly.type
_entity_poly.pdbx_seq_one_letter_code
_entity_poly.pdbx_strand_id
1 'polypeptide(L)' 'MPTYKCFNCEKKIQSATLDKRFVCPNCGGKIFYKPRTRVKKVKAE' A
#
# COMPACT_ATOMS: atom_id res chain seq x y z
N MET A 1 -6.41 -11.00 1.58
CA MET A 1 -4.99 -10.57 1.70
C MET A 1 -4.91 -9.04 1.67
N PRO A 2 -4.11 -8.41 2.55
CA PRO A 2 -3.94 -6.96 2.54
C PRO A 2 -3.23 -6.48 1.26
N THR A 3 -3.75 -5.40 0.69
CA THR A 3 -3.13 -4.67 -0.42
C THR A 3 -2.37 -3.48 0.16
N TYR A 4 -1.14 -3.31 -0.29
CA TYR A 4 -0.27 -2.21 0.07
C TYR A 4 -0.06 -1.30 -1.14
N LYS A 5 0.22 -0.03 -0.89
CA LYS A 5 0.55 0.95 -1.93
C LYS A 5 1.98 1.43 -1.68
N CYS A 6 2.77 1.44 -2.76
CA CYS A 6 4.15 1.94 -2.76
C CYS A 6 4.17 3.46 -2.53
N PHE A 7 5.08 3.96 -1.68
CA PHE A 7 5.21 5.41 -1.44
C PHE A 7 5.70 6.16 -2.69
N ASN A 8 6.74 5.67 -3.35
CA ASN A 8 7.38 6.38 -4.46
C ASN A 8 6.62 6.26 -5.79
N CYS A 9 5.92 5.15 -5.98
CA CYS A 9 5.40 4.76 -7.29
C CYS A 9 3.88 4.57 -7.30
N GLU A 10 3.24 4.66 -6.13
CA GLU A 10 1.79 4.57 -5.96
C GLU A 10 1.11 3.30 -6.50
N LYS A 11 1.88 2.33 -6.97
CA LYS A 11 1.36 1.07 -7.46
C LYS A 11 0.83 0.24 -6.28
N LYS A 12 -0.32 -0.40 -6.51
CA LYS A 12 -0.92 -1.35 -5.57
C LYS A 12 -0.19 -2.68 -5.69
N ILE A 13 0.26 -3.21 -4.56
CA ILE A 13 1.02 -4.46 -4.44
C ILE A 13 0.27 -5.35 -3.45
N GLN A 14 0.20 -6.64 -3.75
CA GLN A 14 -0.39 -7.60 -2.83
C GLN A 14 0.64 -8.03 -1.79
N SER A 15 0.18 -8.27 -0.56
CA SER A 15 1.04 -8.76 0.54
C SER A 15 1.82 -10.03 0.20
N ALA A 16 1.22 -10.99 -0.51
CA ALA A 16 1.91 -12.22 -0.92
C ALA A 16 3.16 -11.98 -1.78
N THR A 17 3.21 -10.85 -2.50
CA THR A 17 4.37 -10.53 -3.34
C THR A 17 5.53 -9.96 -2.52
N LEU A 18 5.27 -9.49 -1.30
CA LEU A 18 6.27 -8.92 -0.38
C LEU A 18 6.93 -9.96 0.51
N ASP A 19 6.31 -11.13 0.72
CA ASP A 19 6.84 -12.20 1.58
C ASP A 19 8.21 -12.74 1.11
N LYS A 20 8.48 -12.68 -0.21
CA LYS A 20 9.76 -13.12 -0.78
C LYS A 20 10.84 -12.04 -0.71
N ARG A 21 10.49 -10.77 -0.98
CA ARG A 21 11.40 -9.61 -0.94
C ARG A 21 10.60 -8.35 -0.62
N PHE A 22 11.04 -7.60 0.40
CA PHE A 22 10.44 -6.33 0.80
C PHE A 22 10.96 -5.15 -0.04
N VAL A 23 10.86 -5.27 -1.37
CA VAL A 23 11.32 -4.25 -2.33
C VAL A 23 10.25 -4.08 -3.39
N CYS A 24 9.90 -2.83 -3.71
CA CYS A 24 8.94 -2.56 -4.75
C CYS A 24 9.52 -2.96 -6.12
N PRO A 25 8.84 -3.81 -6.92
CA PRO A 25 9.35 -4.29 -8.20
C PRO A 25 9.47 -3.21 -9.28
N ASN A 26 8.89 -2.03 -9.07
CA ASN A 26 8.88 -0.95 -10.08
C ASN A 26 9.87 0.19 -9.81
N CYS A 27 10.18 0.47 -8.55
CA CYS A 27 10.98 1.64 -8.18
C CYS A 27 12.07 1.35 -7.15
N GLY A 28 12.21 0.10 -6.68
CA GLY A 28 13.17 -0.25 -5.63
C GLY A 28 12.85 0.31 -4.24
N GLY A 29 11.76 1.06 -4.09
CA GLY A 29 11.34 1.63 -2.81
C GLY A 29 10.98 0.54 -1.80
N LYS A 30 11.34 0.78 -0.53
CA LYS A 30 11.09 -0.13 0.60
C LYS A 30 9.96 0.36 1.53
N ILE A 31 9.28 1.44 1.17
CA ILE A 31 8.24 2.04 1.99
C ILE A 31 6.88 1.77 1.35
N PHE A 32 6.01 1.12 2.13
CA PHE A 32 4.65 0.76 1.73
C PHE A 32 3.65 1.23 2.78
N TYR A 33 2.47 1.65 2.33
CA TYR A 33 1.38 2.04 3.21
C TYR A 33 0.10 1.31 2.85
N LYS A 34 -0.78 1.11 3.84
CA LYS A 34 -2.09 0.51 3.62
C LYS A 34 -3.07 1.59 3.15
N PRO A 35 -3.64 1.50 1.94
CA PRO A 35 -4.62 2.47 1.48
C PRO A 35 -5.92 2.33 2.29
N ARG A 36 -6.60 3.47 2.48
CA ARG A 36 -7.94 3.49 3.09
C ARG A 36 -8.93 2.83 2.14
N THR A 37 -9.65 1.82 2.62
CA THR A 37 -10.63 1.06 1.82
C THR A 37 -12.04 1.62 1.91
N ARG A 38 -12.39 2.26 3.03
CA ARG A 38 -13.72 2.82 3.28
C ARG A 38 -13.59 4.28 3.67
N VAL A 39 -14.35 5.14 3.00
CA VAL A 39 -14.50 6.54 3.38
C VAL A 39 -15.44 6.58 4.59
N LYS A 40 -14.94 7.06 5.73
CA LYS A 40 -15.75 7.29 6.91
C LYS A 40 -16.43 8.65 6.75
N LYS A 41 -17.77 8.68 6.78
CA LYS A 41 -18.53 9.93 6.90
C LYS A 41 -18.44 10.39 8.36
N VAL A 42 -17.89 11.58 8.58
CA VAL A 42 -17.76 12.19 9.91
C VAL A 42 -18.68 13.39 9.92
N LYS A 43 -19.51 13.54 10.97
CA LYS A 43 -20.32 14.73 11.17
C LYS A 43 -19.39 15.87 11.57
N ALA A 44 -19.54 17.04 10.96
CA ALA A 44 -18.97 18.26 11.51
C ALA A 44 -19.78 18.62 12.76
N GLU A 45 -19.10 18.89 13.87
CA GLU A 45 -19.74 19.47 15.07
C GLU A 45 -20.22 20.90 14.80
#